data_AF-A0A1Q7JEV2-F1
#
_entry.id   AF-A0A1Q7JEV2-F1
#
_cell.length_a   1.000
_cell.length_b   1.000
_cell.length_c   1.000
_cell.angle_alpha   90.00
_cell.angle_beta   90.00
_cell.angle_gamma   90.00
#
_symmetry.space_group_name_H-M   'P 1'
#
loop_
_entity.id
_entity.type
_entity.pdbx_description
1 polymer ?
#
loop_
_entity_poly.entity_id
_entity_poly.type
_entity_poly.pdbx_seq_one_letter_code
_entity_poly.pdbx_strand_id
1 'polypeptide(L)'
;MTVSLRGLLALLTVTAPGGGLAAQTLPQTAAERTGYASTSTNAEVGAFLDSLQLAGAPIAVSELGTTALGKPIYFVIASDPAVTSPGEAAAAGKLVIYLQGNIHGGEVEGKEAVLAVLRELAGARRDLLQKLVILVAPDYNADGNDAFDPQATNRSEQNGPELVGRRPDGLNLDLNRDYFKAEAPETRASLARVYDTWDPALMVDLHTTDGTRHGYLLTYSPPLDPNGPPGPTLFVRDQMLPALRKTLQDKYHEAIFDYGNVDNPVEPRSWDTYAPLGWYGTNYVGLRGRMAILSEAYSHADFKTRVQVTHDFLVEILNYAALHADEIRRLEREADRQTTLEGAGLALRPALAVTYKLGSRGVEPVVLEVMKPPDSTSVRGRVGGGRQQLLPTGELRAYRLPVNDRFVDSLTRPLPAGYYLPPAAGEIAALLRLHGIHVQRLTAEWTDTVETLVAQISWAPREFQGHHQVIIGGTWVTAPRTLPGGTHFVSTAQPLGRLVFSLLEPEGNGLARWGAFDRYLGTEFGPGGGAAVEFPVVRARRAPRAPARSRP
;
A
#
# COMPACT_ATOMS: atom_id res chain seq x y z
N MET A 1 -59.05 -51.81 49.68
CA MET A 1 -58.77 -50.43 50.09
C MET A 1 -57.26 -50.21 50.08
N THR A 2 -56.83 -49.29 49.21
CA THR A 2 -55.61 -48.47 49.27
C THR A 2 -54.24 -49.12 49.53
N VAL A 3 -53.50 -49.19 48.42
CA VAL A 3 -52.05 -49.29 48.25
C VAL A 3 -51.34 -48.10 48.91
N SER A 4 -50.19 -48.34 49.54
CA SER A 4 -49.18 -47.31 49.83
C SER A 4 -47.79 -47.85 49.49
N LEU A 5 -47.23 -47.33 48.41
CA LEU A 5 -45.89 -47.61 47.89
C LEU A 5 -44.87 -46.77 48.68
N ARG A 6 -43.81 -47.43 49.17
CA ARG A 6 -42.59 -46.80 49.67
C ARG A 6 -41.76 -46.28 48.50
N GLY A 7 -41.51 -44.98 48.45
CA GLY A 7 -40.52 -44.36 47.56
C GLY A 7 -39.25 -44.03 48.35
N LEU A 8 -38.17 -44.76 48.10
CA LEU A 8 -36.83 -44.44 48.57
C LEU A 8 -36.15 -43.63 47.46
N LEU A 9 -35.90 -42.34 47.70
CA LEU A 9 -35.21 -41.47 46.76
C LEU A 9 -33.69 -41.70 46.89
N ALA A 10 -33.08 -42.40 45.93
CA ALA A 10 -31.64 -42.49 45.81
C ALA A 10 -31.12 -41.25 45.07
N LEU A 11 -30.35 -40.40 45.76
CA LEU A 11 -29.58 -39.32 45.14
C LEU A 11 -28.43 -39.96 44.33
N LEU A 12 -28.58 -40.02 43.02
CA LEU A 12 -27.47 -40.25 42.09
C LEU A 12 -26.73 -38.93 41.87
N THR A 13 -25.62 -38.75 42.58
CA THR A 13 -24.62 -37.73 42.24
C THR A 13 -23.91 -38.15 40.94
N VAL A 14 -24.35 -37.61 39.82
CA VAL A 14 -23.60 -37.67 38.55
C VAL A 14 -22.42 -36.72 38.70
N THR A 15 -21.27 -37.25 39.10
CA THR A 15 -19.99 -36.57 38.94
C THR A 15 -19.69 -36.51 37.44
N ALA A 16 -19.97 -35.38 36.81
CA ALA A 16 -19.46 -35.11 35.47
C ALA A 16 -17.94 -35.21 35.52
N PRO A 17 -17.29 -36.00 34.65
CA PRO A 17 -15.85 -35.91 34.50
C PRO A 17 -15.56 -34.49 34.00
N GLY A 18 -14.71 -33.78 34.73
CA GLY A 18 -14.14 -32.52 34.29
C GLY A 18 -13.44 -32.76 32.96
N GLY A 19 -14.14 -32.52 31.86
CA GLY A 19 -13.55 -32.43 30.55
C GLY A 19 -12.63 -31.22 30.59
N GLY A 20 -11.33 -31.47 30.71
CA GLY A 20 -10.35 -30.48 30.27
C GLY A 20 -10.77 -30.06 28.87
N LEU A 21 -10.96 -28.76 28.66
CA LEU A 21 -11.08 -28.18 27.34
C LEU A 21 -9.89 -28.71 26.54
N ALA A 22 -10.13 -29.68 25.65
CA ALA A 22 -9.15 -30.05 24.65
C ALA A 22 -8.79 -28.75 23.95
N ALA A 23 -7.49 -28.42 23.89
CA ALA A 23 -7.01 -27.26 23.15
C ALA A 23 -7.64 -27.35 21.76
N GLN A 24 -8.58 -26.45 21.47
CA GLN A 24 -9.33 -26.49 20.23
C GLN A 24 -8.32 -26.26 19.11
N THR A 25 -8.15 -27.23 18.22
CA THR A 25 -7.19 -27.12 17.12
C THR A 25 -7.59 -25.91 16.27
N LEU A 26 -6.74 -24.89 16.25
CA LEU A 26 -6.98 -23.69 15.46
C LEU A 26 -6.98 -24.03 13.95
N PRO A 27 -7.75 -23.31 13.11
CA PRO A 27 -7.93 -23.66 11.70
C PRO A 27 -6.63 -23.60 10.90
N GLN A 28 -6.52 -24.40 9.86
CA GLN A 28 -5.46 -24.32 8.86
C GLN A 28 -5.96 -23.61 7.60
N THR A 29 -5.09 -22.89 6.90
CA THR A 29 -5.42 -22.26 5.61
C THR A 29 -5.62 -23.31 4.52
N ALA A 30 -6.18 -22.94 3.36
CA ALA A 30 -6.32 -23.90 2.26
C ALA A 30 -4.95 -24.41 1.77
N ALA A 31 -3.94 -23.54 1.74
CA ALA A 31 -2.58 -23.94 1.43
C ALA A 31 -2.07 -25.01 2.40
N GLU A 32 -2.17 -24.80 3.71
CA GLU A 32 -1.69 -25.78 4.68
C GLU A 32 -2.45 -27.11 4.61
N ARG A 33 -3.79 -27.07 4.48
CA ARG A 33 -4.63 -28.28 4.38
C ARG A 33 -4.31 -29.13 3.15
N THR A 34 -3.87 -28.49 2.08
CA THR A 34 -3.55 -29.16 0.81
C THR A 34 -2.06 -29.44 0.64
N GLY A 35 -1.24 -29.20 1.68
CA GLY A 35 0.21 -29.36 1.56
C GLY A 35 0.84 -28.40 0.54
N TYR A 36 0.29 -27.19 0.44
CA TYR A 36 0.68 -26.11 -0.48
C TYR A 36 0.44 -26.45 -1.96
N ALA A 37 -0.54 -27.30 -2.27
CA ALA A 37 -0.96 -27.59 -3.64
C ALA A 37 -1.95 -26.55 -4.20
N SER A 38 -2.61 -25.78 -3.35
CA SER A 38 -3.61 -24.76 -3.74
C SER A 38 -3.56 -23.54 -2.81
N THR A 39 -4.08 -22.40 -3.27
CA THR A 39 -4.32 -21.20 -2.44
C THR A 39 -5.80 -21.07 -2.10
N SER A 40 -6.11 -20.28 -1.07
CA SER A 40 -7.46 -20.01 -0.60
C SER A 40 -8.26 -19.14 -1.58
N THR A 41 -9.48 -19.56 -1.92
CA THR A 41 -10.49 -18.67 -2.52
C THR A 41 -10.97 -17.61 -1.51
N ASN A 42 -11.62 -16.53 -1.96
CA ASN A 42 -12.19 -15.54 -1.04
C ASN A 42 -13.20 -16.16 -0.06
N ALA A 43 -13.97 -17.16 -0.51
CA ALA A 43 -14.90 -17.89 0.35
C ALA A 43 -14.18 -18.70 1.44
N GLU A 44 -13.04 -19.32 1.13
CA GLU A 44 -12.23 -20.05 2.10
C GLU A 44 -11.52 -19.12 3.10
N VAL A 45 -11.15 -17.90 2.67
CA VAL A 45 -10.68 -16.84 3.57
C VAL A 45 -11.77 -16.52 4.60
N GLY A 46 -13.00 -16.29 4.16
CA GLY A 46 -14.14 -16.06 5.06
C GLY A 46 -14.36 -17.21 6.05
N ALA A 47 -14.41 -18.46 5.55
CA ALA A 47 -14.60 -19.64 6.41
C ALA A 47 -13.47 -19.84 7.44
N PHE A 48 -12.23 -19.49 7.08
CA PHE A 48 -11.10 -19.51 8.01
C PHE A 48 -11.27 -18.47 9.12
N LEU A 49 -11.67 -17.24 8.78
CA LEU A 49 -11.91 -16.17 9.74
C LEU A 49 -13.07 -16.50 10.69
N ASP A 50 -14.18 -17.05 10.17
CA ASP A 50 -15.31 -17.53 10.97
C ASP A 50 -14.86 -18.61 11.97
N SER A 51 -14.01 -19.53 11.54
CA SER A 51 -13.47 -20.60 12.39
C SER A 51 -12.58 -20.03 13.52
N LEU A 52 -11.80 -18.98 13.24
CA LEU A 52 -11.02 -18.29 14.28
C LEU A 52 -11.93 -17.59 15.29
N GLN A 53 -13.00 -16.92 14.85
CA GLN A 53 -13.95 -16.29 15.76
C GLN A 53 -14.67 -17.32 16.65
N LEU A 54 -15.09 -18.46 16.08
CA LEU A 54 -15.68 -19.57 16.83
C LEU A 54 -14.73 -20.17 17.87
N ALA A 55 -13.42 -20.16 17.59
CA ALA A 55 -12.38 -20.60 18.52
C ALA A 55 -12.05 -19.54 19.61
N GLY A 56 -12.74 -18.40 19.63
CA GLY A 56 -12.51 -17.33 20.61
C GLY A 56 -11.25 -16.51 20.36
N ALA A 57 -10.76 -16.47 19.12
CA ALA A 57 -9.67 -15.58 18.74
C ALA A 57 -10.05 -14.11 19.05
N PRO A 58 -9.10 -13.29 19.54
CA PRO A 58 -9.33 -11.87 19.85
C PRO A 58 -9.37 -11.02 18.57
N ILE A 59 -10.29 -11.35 17.66
CA ILE A 59 -10.48 -10.70 16.37
C ILE A 59 -11.94 -10.28 16.18
N ALA A 60 -12.12 -9.12 15.54
CA ALA A 60 -13.39 -8.69 14.97
C ALA A 60 -13.29 -8.71 13.46
N VAL A 61 -14.24 -9.36 12.79
CA VAL A 61 -14.31 -9.45 11.33
C VAL A 61 -15.47 -8.60 10.83
N SER A 62 -15.21 -7.80 9.81
CA SER A 62 -16.20 -7.01 9.07
C SER A 62 -15.81 -7.00 7.60
N GLU A 63 -16.60 -6.34 6.75
CA GLU A 63 -16.19 -6.06 5.37
C GLU A 63 -15.47 -4.70 5.33
N LEU A 64 -14.37 -4.56 4.60
CA LEU A 64 -13.79 -3.26 4.23
C LEU A 64 -14.70 -2.56 3.23
N GLY A 65 -15.16 -3.31 2.23
CA GLY A 65 -16.04 -2.86 1.16
C GLY A 65 -16.46 -4.05 0.30
N THR A 66 -17.10 -3.75 -0.84
CA THR A 66 -17.54 -4.75 -1.81
C THR A 66 -16.84 -4.49 -3.14
N THR A 67 -16.31 -5.55 -3.76
CA THR A 67 -15.63 -5.49 -5.06
C THR A 67 -16.61 -5.17 -6.20
N ALA A 68 -16.08 -4.90 -7.40
CA ALA A 68 -16.90 -4.63 -8.57
C ALA A 68 -17.81 -5.80 -8.99
N LEU A 69 -17.41 -7.05 -8.75
CA LEU A 69 -18.21 -8.25 -9.01
C LEU A 69 -19.02 -8.71 -7.79
N GLY A 70 -19.11 -7.91 -6.74
CA GLY A 70 -20.02 -8.14 -5.62
C GLY A 70 -19.46 -9.02 -4.49
N LYS A 71 -18.15 -9.20 -4.41
CA LYS A 71 -17.51 -9.99 -3.35
C LYS A 71 -17.18 -9.12 -2.13
N PRO A 72 -17.28 -9.67 -0.91
CA PRO A 72 -16.81 -8.96 0.27
C PRO A 72 -15.29 -8.90 0.26
N ILE A 73 -14.75 -7.74 0.65
CA ILE A 73 -13.34 -7.56 0.99
C ILE A 73 -13.27 -7.68 2.51
N TYR A 74 -12.73 -8.77 3.06
CA TYR A 74 -12.72 -8.96 4.51
C TYR A 74 -11.76 -7.97 5.21
N PHE A 75 -12.18 -7.47 6.37
CA PHE A 75 -11.43 -6.58 7.24
C PHE A 75 -11.42 -7.09 8.66
N VAL A 76 -10.24 -7.39 9.18
CA VAL A 76 -10.04 -7.96 10.51
C VAL A 76 -9.37 -6.93 11.41
N ILE A 77 -9.87 -6.79 12.64
CA ILE A 77 -9.23 -6.04 13.71
C ILE A 77 -8.82 -7.06 14.77
N ALA A 78 -7.52 -7.30 14.95
CA ALA A 78 -6.98 -8.14 16.00
C ALA A 78 -6.44 -7.26 17.15
N SER A 79 -6.96 -7.46 18.37
CA SER A 79 -6.48 -6.76 19.56
C SER A 79 -6.94 -7.42 20.86
N ASP A 80 -6.11 -7.39 21.91
CA ASP A 80 -6.43 -7.92 23.24
C ASP A 80 -5.89 -6.98 24.34
N PRO A 81 -6.73 -6.33 25.17
CA PRO A 81 -8.19 -6.31 25.10
C PRO A 81 -8.71 -5.80 23.75
N ALA A 82 -9.91 -6.25 23.38
CA ALA A 82 -10.56 -5.88 22.13
C ALA A 82 -10.77 -4.36 22.03
N VAL A 83 -10.58 -3.82 20.83
CA VAL A 83 -10.90 -2.43 20.48
C VAL A 83 -11.75 -2.43 19.21
N THR A 84 -12.63 -1.45 19.11
CA THR A 84 -13.58 -1.27 18.00
C THR A 84 -13.42 0.06 17.28
N SER A 85 -12.60 0.96 17.83
CA SER A 85 -12.34 2.29 17.24
C SER A 85 -10.90 2.75 17.41
N PRO A 86 -10.43 3.68 16.56
CA PRO A 86 -9.12 4.32 16.70
C PRO A 86 -8.96 5.06 18.04
N GLY A 87 -10.04 5.65 18.55
CA GLY A 87 -10.04 6.33 19.84
C GLY A 87 -9.79 5.37 21.01
N GLU A 88 -10.37 4.17 20.97
CA GLU A 88 -10.08 3.11 21.95
C GLU A 88 -8.64 2.60 21.85
N ALA A 89 -8.14 2.42 20.62
CA ALA A 89 -6.74 2.04 20.39
C ALA A 89 -5.77 3.07 20.98
N ALA A 90 -6.02 4.36 20.74
CA ALA A 90 -5.22 5.46 21.28
C ALA A 90 -5.30 5.54 22.81
N ALA A 91 -6.49 5.40 23.39
CA ALA A 91 -6.68 5.39 24.85
C ALA A 91 -5.97 4.20 25.52
N ALA A 92 -5.90 3.05 24.84
CA ALA A 92 -5.15 1.88 25.28
C ALA A 92 -3.62 1.99 25.01
N GLY A 93 -3.15 3.06 24.37
CA GLY A 93 -1.73 3.26 24.03
C GLY A 93 -1.19 2.29 22.97
N LYS A 94 -2.07 1.61 22.24
CA LYS A 94 -1.69 0.60 21.26
C LYS A 94 -1.29 1.23 19.93
N LEU A 95 -0.26 0.67 19.30
CA LEU A 95 0.16 1.07 17.96
C LEU A 95 -0.71 0.35 16.92
N VAL A 96 -1.25 1.08 15.94
CA VAL A 96 -2.10 0.51 14.89
C VAL A 96 -1.22 0.15 13.68
N ILE A 97 -1.27 -1.12 13.25
CA ILE A 97 -0.54 -1.63 12.07
C ILE A 97 -1.56 -2.20 11.09
N TYR A 98 -1.37 -1.96 9.79
CA TYR A 98 -2.19 -2.54 8.73
C TYR A 98 -1.38 -3.52 7.89
N LEU A 99 -1.92 -4.73 7.71
CA LEU A 99 -1.36 -5.78 6.87
C LEU A 99 -2.30 -6.02 5.69
N GLN A 100 -1.78 -5.93 4.48
CA GLN A 100 -2.55 -6.13 3.25
C GLN A 100 -1.94 -7.25 2.43
N GLY A 101 -2.76 -8.27 2.16
CA GLY A 101 -2.42 -9.36 1.26
C GLY A 101 -3.16 -9.23 -0.07
N ASN A 102 -2.52 -9.75 -1.12
CA ASN A 102 -3.19 -10.06 -2.38
C ASN A 102 -3.82 -8.85 -3.08
N ILE A 103 -3.12 -7.71 -3.09
CA ILE A 103 -3.50 -6.55 -3.93
C ILE A 103 -3.46 -6.91 -5.42
N HIS A 104 -2.58 -7.83 -5.81
CA HIS A 104 -2.66 -8.55 -7.06
C HIS A 104 -3.11 -9.99 -6.78
N GLY A 105 -4.24 -10.41 -7.35
CA GLY A 105 -4.88 -11.70 -7.03
C GLY A 105 -4.01 -12.95 -7.23
N GLY A 106 -3.02 -12.88 -8.12
CA GLY A 106 -2.07 -13.98 -8.34
C GLY A 106 -0.89 -14.08 -7.35
N GLU A 107 -0.69 -13.10 -6.46
CA GLU A 107 0.40 -13.07 -5.45
C GLU A 107 -0.16 -13.63 -4.14
N VAL A 108 -0.10 -14.95 -4.04
CA VAL A 108 -0.96 -15.70 -3.13
C VAL A 108 -0.32 -15.93 -1.77
N GLU A 109 1.01 -15.86 -1.67
CA GLU A 109 1.75 -16.09 -0.41
C GLU A 109 1.42 -15.09 0.70
N GLY A 110 1.23 -13.81 0.37
CA GLY A 110 0.90 -12.78 1.35
C GLY A 110 -0.41 -13.05 2.09
N LYS A 111 -1.43 -13.50 1.35
CA LYS A 111 -2.74 -13.89 1.88
C LYS A 111 -2.62 -15.10 2.82
N GLU A 112 -1.91 -16.15 2.42
CA GLU A 112 -1.75 -17.33 3.27
C GLU A 112 -0.92 -17.02 4.52
N ALA A 113 0.17 -16.25 4.37
CA ALA A 113 1.04 -15.86 5.47
C ALA A 113 0.29 -15.02 6.52
N VAL A 114 -0.51 -14.04 6.09
CA VAL A 114 -1.23 -13.18 7.03
C VAL A 114 -2.36 -13.93 7.76
N LEU A 115 -3.01 -14.90 7.10
CA LEU A 115 -3.97 -15.81 7.76
C LEU A 115 -3.29 -16.68 8.83
N ALA A 116 -2.11 -17.22 8.53
CA ALA A 116 -1.31 -17.96 9.51
C ALA A 116 -0.93 -17.08 10.72
N VAL A 117 -0.51 -15.83 10.47
CA VAL A 117 -0.23 -14.86 11.55
C VAL A 117 -1.49 -14.59 12.40
N LEU A 118 -2.66 -14.37 11.78
CA LEU A 118 -3.92 -14.17 12.51
C LEU A 118 -4.25 -15.34 13.44
N ARG A 119 -4.02 -16.58 12.99
CA ARG A 119 -4.14 -17.76 13.85
C ARG A 119 -3.15 -17.73 15.01
N GLU A 120 -1.90 -17.38 14.77
CA GLU A 120 -0.88 -17.33 15.83
C GLU A 120 -1.18 -16.25 16.86
N LEU A 121 -1.76 -15.12 16.45
CA LEU A 121 -2.24 -14.07 17.34
C LEU A 121 -3.41 -14.52 18.23
N ALA A 122 -4.15 -15.56 17.85
CA ALA A 122 -5.14 -16.21 18.70
C ALA A 122 -4.53 -17.13 19.77
N GLY A 123 -3.24 -17.48 19.64
CA GLY A 123 -2.54 -18.41 20.50
C GLY A 123 -1.13 -17.94 20.85
N ALA A 124 -0.14 -18.53 20.19
CA ALA A 124 1.28 -18.42 20.57
C ALA A 124 1.85 -16.98 20.56
N ARG A 125 1.23 -16.04 19.84
CA ARG A 125 1.68 -14.64 19.72
C ARG A 125 0.66 -13.62 20.23
N ARG A 126 -0.28 -14.07 21.06
CA ARG A 126 -1.34 -13.22 21.61
C ARG A 126 -0.81 -12.02 22.42
N ASP A 127 0.41 -12.13 22.96
CA ASP A 127 1.10 -11.06 23.69
C ASP A 127 1.37 -9.81 22.84
N LEU A 128 1.56 -9.96 21.52
CA LEU A 128 1.69 -8.81 20.61
C LEU A 128 0.47 -7.90 20.65
N LEU A 129 -0.72 -8.47 20.84
CA LEU A 129 -1.99 -7.74 20.85
C LEU A 129 -2.17 -6.85 22.08
N GLN A 130 -1.33 -6.99 23.10
CA GLN A 130 -1.30 -6.09 24.26
C GLN A 130 -0.71 -4.72 23.89
N LYS A 131 0.15 -4.67 22.87
CA LYS A 131 0.80 -3.45 22.39
C LYS A 131 0.30 -2.97 21.03
N LEU A 132 -0.27 -3.88 20.24
CA LEU A 132 -0.66 -3.63 18.86
C LEU A 132 -2.16 -3.78 18.66
N VAL A 133 -2.69 -2.96 17.76
CA VAL A 133 -3.92 -3.23 17.02
C VAL A 133 -3.49 -3.59 15.62
N ILE A 134 -3.84 -4.79 15.16
CA ILE A 134 -3.45 -5.27 13.84
C ILE A 134 -4.70 -5.32 12.97
N LEU A 135 -4.74 -4.43 11.99
CA LEU A 135 -5.74 -4.38 10.94
C LEU A 135 -5.28 -5.29 9.80
N VAL A 136 -6.17 -6.10 9.24
CA VAL A 136 -5.82 -7.02 8.16
C VAL A 136 -6.87 -7.01 7.05
N ALA A 137 -6.42 -6.84 5.82
CA ALA A 137 -7.17 -7.19 4.61
C ALA A 137 -6.45 -8.37 3.93
N PRO A 138 -6.84 -9.62 4.21
CA PRO A 138 -6.09 -10.79 3.77
C PRO A 138 -6.21 -11.04 2.26
N ASP A 139 -7.38 -10.72 1.69
CA ASP A 139 -7.69 -10.81 0.27
C ASP A 139 -8.23 -9.45 -0.19
N TYR A 140 -7.32 -8.51 -0.50
CA TYR A 140 -7.70 -7.15 -0.88
C TYR A 140 -8.33 -7.09 -2.27
N ASN A 141 -7.90 -7.95 -3.19
CA ASN A 141 -8.40 -8.04 -4.56
C ASN A 141 -9.20 -9.34 -4.76
N ALA A 142 -10.32 -9.48 -4.05
CA ALA A 142 -11.11 -10.72 -4.06
C ALA A 142 -11.65 -11.12 -5.45
N ASP A 143 -11.90 -10.16 -6.34
CA ASP A 143 -12.29 -10.44 -7.73
C ASP A 143 -11.13 -11.00 -8.54
N GLY A 144 -9.95 -10.39 -8.42
CA GLY A 144 -8.73 -10.86 -9.07
C GLY A 144 -8.27 -12.21 -8.52
N ASN A 145 -8.37 -12.41 -7.20
CA ASN A 145 -8.00 -13.64 -6.49
C ASN A 145 -8.74 -14.87 -7.05
N ASP A 146 -10.06 -14.78 -7.14
CA ASP A 146 -10.91 -15.89 -7.54
C ASP A 146 -11.03 -16.05 -9.07
N ALA A 147 -10.40 -15.17 -9.86
CA ALA A 147 -10.31 -15.31 -11.31
C ALA A 147 -9.22 -16.33 -11.69
N PHE A 148 -9.40 -17.57 -11.24
CA PHE A 148 -8.44 -18.65 -11.38
C PHE A 148 -8.24 -19.09 -12.83
N ASP A 149 -6.97 -19.20 -13.23
CA ASP A 149 -6.49 -19.83 -14.45
C ASP A 149 -5.18 -20.56 -14.08
N PRO A 150 -4.71 -21.55 -14.88
CA PRO A 150 -3.35 -22.03 -14.84
C PRO A 150 -2.33 -20.93 -14.50
N GLN A 151 -1.43 -21.21 -13.56
CA GLN A 151 -0.34 -20.30 -13.19
C GLN A 151 0.49 -19.87 -14.39
N ALA A 152 0.69 -20.75 -15.37
CA ALA A 152 1.37 -20.41 -16.63
C ALA A 152 0.67 -19.30 -17.43
N THR A 153 -0.65 -19.12 -17.28
CA THR A 153 -1.43 -18.04 -17.90
C THR A 153 -1.39 -16.77 -17.06
N ASN A 154 -1.73 -16.86 -15.78
CA ASN A 154 -1.91 -15.70 -14.92
C ASN A 154 -0.61 -15.15 -14.33
N ARG A 155 0.43 -15.98 -14.21
CA ARG A 155 1.68 -15.72 -13.48
C ARG A 155 2.88 -16.51 -14.06
N SER A 156 3.11 -16.45 -15.37
CA SER A 156 4.13 -17.29 -16.06
C SER A 156 5.52 -17.29 -15.44
N GLU A 157 5.92 -16.21 -14.77
CA GLU A 157 7.23 -16.05 -14.14
C GLU A 157 7.30 -16.53 -12.68
N GLN A 158 6.20 -17.05 -12.10
CA GLN A 158 6.17 -17.49 -10.69
C GLN A 158 6.03 -19.00 -10.54
N ASN A 159 6.78 -19.58 -9.60
CA ASN A 159 6.61 -20.97 -9.18
C ASN A 159 5.56 -21.05 -8.07
N GLY A 160 4.36 -21.54 -8.37
CA GLY A 160 3.20 -21.47 -7.48
C GLY A 160 2.24 -22.66 -7.61
N PRO A 161 1.09 -22.61 -6.91
CA PRO A 161 0.04 -23.61 -7.09
C PRO A 161 -0.49 -23.57 -8.53
N GLU A 162 -1.06 -24.68 -9.00
CA GLU A 162 -1.50 -24.86 -10.40
C GLU A 162 -2.50 -23.78 -10.83
N LEU A 163 -3.38 -23.35 -9.92
CA LEU A 163 -4.37 -22.31 -10.17
C LEU A 163 -4.08 -21.10 -9.27
N VAL A 164 -4.00 -19.93 -9.87
CA VAL A 164 -3.86 -18.64 -9.18
C VAL A 164 -4.77 -17.59 -9.81
N GLY A 165 -5.08 -16.54 -9.05
CA GLY A 165 -5.82 -15.38 -9.54
C GLY A 165 -5.02 -14.52 -10.53
N ARG A 166 -5.65 -13.45 -11.01
CA ARG A 166 -5.06 -12.48 -11.95
C ARG A 166 -4.59 -11.22 -11.24
N ARG A 167 -3.69 -10.46 -11.88
CA ARG A 167 -3.17 -9.19 -11.35
C ARG A 167 -4.24 -8.10 -11.16
N PRO A 168 -5.06 -7.75 -12.17
CA PRO A 168 -6.02 -6.66 -12.02
C PRO A 168 -7.32 -7.07 -11.31
N ASP A 169 -8.04 -6.08 -10.80
CA ASP A 169 -9.35 -6.24 -10.13
C ASP A 169 -10.51 -6.59 -11.10
N GLY A 170 -11.75 -6.55 -10.59
CA GLY A 170 -12.96 -6.76 -11.38
C GLY A 170 -13.19 -5.73 -12.49
N LEU A 171 -12.59 -4.53 -12.39
CA LEU A 171 -12.64 -3.44 -13.37
C LEU A 171 -11.45 -3.43 -14.33
N ASN A 172 -10.56 -4.43 -14.23
CA ASN A 172 -9.32 -4.51 -14.98
C ASN A 172 -8.30 -3.39 -14.62
N LEU A 173 -8.36 -2.87 -13.39
CA LEU A 173 -7.42 -1.92 -12.81
C LEU A 173 -6.35 -2.65 -11.99
N ASP A 174 -5.12 -2.16 -12.08
CA ASP A 174 -4.05 -2.50 -11.15
C ASP A 174 -4.23 -1.64 -9.89
N LEU A 175 -4.67 -2.28 -8.79
CA LEU A 175 -4.94 -1.60 -7.53
C LEU A 175 -3.69 -0.92 -6.95
N ASN A 176 -2.49 -1.43 -7.24
CA ASN A 176 -1.23 -0.79 -6.85
C ASN A 176 -0.86 0.36 -7.81
N ARG A 177 -1.80 0.89 -8.61
CA ARG A 177 -1.69 2.12 -9.41
C ARG A 177 -2.81 3.11 -9.11
N ASP A 178 -3.69 2.80 -8.17
CA ASP A 178 -4.98 3.45 -8.04
C ASP A 178 -5.06 4.47 -6.89
N TYR A 179 -4.08 4.50 -5.97
CA TYR A 179 -4.17 5.27 -4.71
C TYR A 179 -4.39 6.78 -4.84
N PHE A 180 -4.05 7.40 -5.97
CA PHE A 180 -4.34 8.83 -6.22
C PHE A 180 -5.68 9.06 -6.90
N LYS A 181 -6.05 8.24 -7.89
CA LYS A 181 -7.30 8.41 -8.66
C LYS A 181 -8.51 7.77 -7.96
N ALA A 182 -8.26 6.76 -7.13
CA ALA A 182 -9.22 6.02 -6.31
C ALA A 182 -10.49 5.64 -7.10
N GLU A 183 -10.29 5.00 -8.24
CA GLU A 183 -11.35 4.57 -9.13
C GLU A 183 -11.89 3.18 -8.76
N ALA A 184 -11.04 2.32 -8.21
CA ALA A 184 -11.43 0.98 -7.79
C ALA A 184 -12.18 1.02 -6.45
N PRO A 185 -13.26 0.23 -6.27
CA PRO A 185 -14.00 0.18 -5.02
C PRO A 185 -13.13 -0.26 -3.82
N GLU A 186 -12.16 -1.13 -4.05
CA GLU A 186 -11.16 -1.59 -3.07
C GLU A 186 -10.37 -0.40 -2.51
N THR A 187 -9.80 0.43 -3.40
CA THR A 187 -9.03 1.63 -3.02
C THR A 187 -9.90 2.64 -2.29
N ARG A 188 -11.13 2.88 -2.77
CA ARG A 188 -12.04 3.82 -2.10
C ARG A 188 -12.38 3.33 -0.68
N ALA A 189 -12.59 2.04 -0.51
CA ALA A 189 -12.88 1.43 0.78
C ALA A 189 -11.67 1.52 1.73
N SER A 190 -10.45 1.24 1.26
CA SER A 190 -9.24 1.38 2.08
C SER A 190 -8.95 2.84 2.47
N LEU A 191 -9.12 3.79 1.55
CA LEU A 191 -8.99 5.22 1.85
C LEU A 191 -9.94 5.64 2.98
N ALA A 192 -11.22 5.30 2.89
CA ALA A 192 -12.20 5.69 3.90
C ALA A 192 -11.98 4.95 5.23
N ARG A 193 -11.80 3.63 5.19
CA ARG A 193 -11.90 2.78 6.39
C ARG A 193 -10.58 2.39 7.00
N VAL A 194 -9.46 2.48 6.28
CA VAL A 194 -8.14 2.26 6.85
C VAL A 194 -7.45 3.59 7.05
N TYR A 195 -7.25 4.35 5.99
CA TYR A 195 -6.35 5.51 6.04
C TYR A 195 -6.98 6.75 6.68
N ASP A 196 -8.26 7.03 6.41
CA ASP A 196 -8.97 8.15 7.04
C ASP A 196 -9.48 7.80 8.44
N THR A 197 -10.01 6.58 8.62
CA THR A 197 -10.55 6.16 9.92
C THR A 197 -9.44 5.78 10.91
N TRP A 198 -8.56 4.83 10.58
CA TRP A 198 -7.58 4.28 11.53
C TRP A 198 -6.20 4.91 11.47
N ASP A 199 -5.83 5.45 10.31
CA ASP A 199 -4.54 6.09 10.04
C ASP A 199 -3.35 5.29 10.60
N PRO A 200 -3.14 4.04 10.10
CA PRO A 200 -2.18 3.12 10.68
C PRO A 200 -0.77 3.70 10.66
N ALA A 201 -0.05 3.43 11.75
CA ALA A 201 1.34 3.85 11.93
C ALA A 201 2.28 3.21 10.91
N LEU A 202 2.02 1.92 10.64
CA LEU A 202 2.76 1.10 9.70
C LEU A 202 1.81 0.33 8.80
N MET A 203 2.04 0.42 7.49
CA MET A 203 1.44 -0.44 6.47
C MET A 203 2.45 -1.49 6.01
N VAL A 204 2.03 -2.74 5.86
CA VAL A 204 2.80 -3.79 5.17
C VAL A 204 1.98 -4.31 4.00
N ASP A 205 2.48 -4.08 2.79
CA ASP A 205 1.87 -4.53 1.54
C ASP A 205 2.60 -5.76 1.02
N LEU A 206 1.91 -6.89 0.94
CA LEU A 206 2.50 -8.20 0.68
C LEU A 206 2.33 -8.60 -0.80
N HIS A 207 3.46 -8.62 -1.51
CA HIS A 207 3.58 -8.93 -2.94
C HIS A 207 4.54 -10.11 -3.17
N THR A 208 4.58 -10.55 -4.42
CA THR A 208 5.64 -11.40 -4.97
C THR A 208 6.11 -10.86 -6.31
N THR A 209 7.43 -10.77 -6.45
CA THR A 209 8.07 -10.06 -7.56
C THR A 209 8.09 -10.90 -8.83
N ASP A 210 7.73 -10.34 -9.97
CA ASP A 210 7.98 -10.96 -11.29
C ASP A 210 9.40 -10.62 -11.82
N GLY A 211 10.28 -10.17 -10.92
CA GLY A 211 11.54 -9.49 -11.24
C GLY A 211 12.74 -10.39 -11.54
N THR A 212 13.92 -9.82 -11.33
CA THR A 212 15.21 -10.45 -11.62
C THR A 212 15.42 -11.73 -10.82
N ARG A 213 15.97 -12.78 -11.45
CA ARG A 213 16.40 -13.99 -10.76
C ARG A 213 17.59 -13.71 -9.83
N HIS A 214 17.42 -13.95 -8.52
CA HIS A 214 18.39 -13.59 -7.49
C HIS A 214 18.46 -14.61 -6.35
N GLY A 215 19.51 -14.50 -5.52
CA GLY A 215 19.77 -15.44 -4.41
C GLY A 215 19.04 -15.13 -3.09
N TYR A 216 18.10 -14.19 -3.07
CA TYR A 216 17.31 -13.82 -1.89
C TYR A 216 15.94 -14.49 -1.90
N LEU A 217 15.42 -14.87 -0.72
CA LEU A 217 14.09 -15.48 -0.57
C LEU A 217 12.97 -14.43 -0.55
N LEU A 218 13.29 -13.19 -0.16
CA LEU A 218 12.38 -12.06 -0.16
C LEU A 218 13.19 -10.78 -0.37
N THR A 219 12.59 -9.85 -1.11
CA THR A 219 13.08 -8.47 -1.19
C THR A 219 12.06 -7.50 -0.63
N TYR A 220 12.47 -6.30 -0.26
CA TYR A 220 11.56 -5.33 0.36
C TYR A 220 11.87 -3.90 -0.03
N SER A 221 10.94 -2.97 0.21
CA SER A 221 11.19 -1.55 -0.01
C SER A 221 10.47 -0.68 1.02
N PRO A 222 11.12 0.38 1.56
CA PRO A 222 10.44 1.46 2.26
C PRO A 222 9.68 2.36 1.25
N PRO A 223 8.97 3.41 1.68
CA PRO A 223 8.54 4.45 0.76
C PRO A 223 9.74 5.06 0.02
N LEU A 224 9.54 5.36 -1.26
CA LEU A 224 10.54 5.88 -2.19
C LEU A 224 10.27 7.33 -2.60
N ASP A 225 9.04 7.83 -2.45
CA ASP A 225 8.70 9.23 -2.74
C ASP A 225 9.45 10.18 -1.78
N PRO A 226 10.40 11.01 -2.27
CA PRO A 226 11.17 11.92 -1.44
C PRO A 226 10.33 13.08 -0.87
N ASN A 227 9.10 13.28 -1.36
CA ASN A 227 8.24 14.34 -0.87
C ASN A 227 7.66 14.04 0.52
N GLY A 228 7.62 12.79 0.97
CA GLY A 228 7.18 12.46 2.33
C GLY A 228 8.05 13.12 3.41
N PRO A 229 7.53 13.40 4.61
CA PRO A 229 8.37 13.85 5.72
C PRO A 229 9.42 12.77 6.04
N PRO A 230 10.69 13.14 6.23
CA PRO A 230 11.79 12.17 6.19
C PRO A 230 11.81 11.20 7.38
N GLY A 231 11.33 11.62 8.56
CA GLY A 231 11.44 10.84 9.80
C GLY A 231 10.95 9.39 9.70
N PRO A 232 9.66 9.15 9.39
CA PRO A 232 9.13 7.80 9.23
C PRO A 232 9.86 6.96 8.17
N THR A 233 10.08 7.51 6.97
CA THR A 233 10.73 6.79 5.86
C THR A 233 12.18 6.43 6.17
N LEU A 234 12.96 7.34 6.75
CA LEU A 234 14.34 7.07 7.14
C LEU A 234 14.43 6.04 8.27
N PHE A 235 13.49 6.06 9.23
CA PHE A 235 13.44 5.04 10.27
C PHE A 235 13.22 3.64 9.67
N VAL A 236 12.25 3.50 8.75
CA VAL A 236 12.03 2.22 8.07
C VAL A 236 13.27 1.79 7.28
N ARG A 237 13.82 2.70 6.46
CA ARG A 237 14.93 2.42 5.55
C ARG A 237 16.24 2.09 6.26
N ASP A 238 16.63 2.91 7.23
CA ASP A 238 17.99 2.91 7.77
C ASP A 238 18.09 2.19 9.13
N GLN A 239 16.96 1.87 9.77
CA GLN A 239 16.95 1.20 11.08
C GLN A 239 16.15 -0.11 11.06
N MET A 240 14.86 -0.05 10.73
CA MET A 240 13.97 -1.21 10.82
C MET A 240 14.35 -2.31 9.82
N LEU A 241 14.40 -1.99 8.52
CA LEU A 241 14.68 -2.97 7.47
C LEU A 241 16.07 -3.62 7.58
N PRO A 242 17.16 -2.90 7.92
CA PRO A 242 18.45 -3.52 8.22
C PRO A 242 18.41 -4.47 9.42
N ALA A 243 17.71 -4.10 10.50
CA ALA A 243 17.55 -4.95 11.68
C ALA A 243 16.76 -6.23 11.36
N LEU A 244 15.68 -6.11 10.58
CA LEU A 244 14.88 -7.24 10.11
C LEU A 244 15.70 -8.17 9.21
N ARG A 245 16.48 -7.63 8.26
CA ARG A 245 17.39 -8.43 7.43
C ARG A 245 18.34 -9.26 8.26
N LYS A 246 18.99 -8.64 9.25
CA LYS A 246 19.90 -9.34 10.16
C LYS A 246 19.15 -10.44 10.93
N THR A 247 17.95 -10.15 11.42
CA THR A 247 17.14 -11.11 12.18
C THR A 247 16.74 -12.31 11.33
N LEU A 248 16.27 -12.09 10.09
CA LEU A 248 15.88 -13.20 9.21
C LEU A 248 17.07 -14.09 8.84
N GLN A 249 18.22 -13.48 8.56
CA GLN A 249 19.46 -14.23 8.28
C GLN A 249 19.93 -15.05 9.49
N ASP A 250 19.93 -14.48 10.70
CA ASP A 250 20.51 -15.13 11.88
C ASP A 250 19.57 -16.18 12.48
N LYS A 251 18.26 -15.92 12.48
CA LYS A 251 17.26 -16.77 13.14
C LYS A 251 16.69 -17.85 12.23
N TYR A 252 16.40 -17.50 10.98
CA TYR A 252 15.70 -18.38 10.04
C TYR A 252 16.60 -18.85 8.89
N HIS A 253 17.80 -18.27 8.75
CA HIS A 253 18.68 -18.49 7.60
C HIS A 253 18.05 -18.08 6.27
N GLU A 254 17.16 -17.08 6.33
CA GLU A 254 16.45 -16.54 5.19
C GLU A 254 17.15 -15.26 4.72
N ALA A 255 17.93 -15.36 3.65
CA ALA A 255 18.59 -14.21 3.07
C ALA A 255 17.57 -13.30 2.38
N ILE A 256 17.45 -12.05 2.85
CA ILE A 256 16.58 -11.02 2.27
C ILE A 256 17.36 -9.75 1.90
N PHE A 257 16.85 -8.95 0.98
CA PHE A 257 17.56 -7.74 0.50
C PHE A 257 16.63 -6.59 0.07
N ASP A 258 17.20 -5.42 -0.22
CA ASP A 258 16.42 -4.31 -0.79
C ASP A 258 15.91 -4.70 -2.18
N TYR A 259 14.67 -4.32 -2.47
CA TYR A 259 14.03 -4.55 -3.77
C TYR A 259 14.78 -3.83 -4.87
N GLY A 260 15.05 -4.57 -5.94
CA GLY A 260 15.56 -4.02 -7.18
C GLY A 260 15.52 -5.04 -8.30
N ASN A 261 15.91 -4.56 -9.47
CA ASN A 261 16.02 -5.34 -10.68
C ASN A 261 17.27 -4.95 -11.45
N VAL A 262 17.74 -5.83 -12.32
CA VAL A 262 18.75 -5.52 -13.32
C VAL A 262 18.10 -5.38 -14.69
N ASP A 263 18.59 -4.43 -15.48
CA ASP A 263 18.14 -4.19 -16.85
C ASP A 263 18.55 -5.31 -17.82
N ASN A 264 19.75 -5.85 -17.60
CA ASN A 264 20.36 -6.94 -18.35
C ASN A 264 20.91 -8.01 -17.41
N PRO A 265 20.21 -9.14 -17.25
CA PRO A 265 20.67 -10.23 -16.38
C PRO A 265 21.97 -10.93 -16.81
N VAL A 266 22.39 -10.79 -18.08
CA VAL A 266 23.65 -11.38 -18.57
C VAL A 266 24.86 -10.50 -18.22
N GLU A 267 24.67 -9.18 -18.25
CA GLU A 267 25.70 -8.18 -17.93
C GLU A 267 25.08 -7.12 -17.00
N PRO A 268 24.84 -7.45 -15.72
CA PRO A 268 24.16 -6.55 -14.80
C PRO A 268 25.03 -5.33 -14.50
N ARG A 269 24.44 -4.13 -14.59
CA ARG A 269 25.15 -2.86 -14.38
C ARG A 269 24.77 -2.12 -13.11
N SER A 270 23.54 -2.28 -12.66
CA SER A 270 23.00 -1.70 -11.43
C SER A 270 21.84 -2.53 -10.90
N TRP A 271 21.58 -2.38 -9.61
CA TRP A 271 20.41 -2.94 -8.92
C TRP A 271 19.42 -1.81 -8.63
N ASP A 272 18.38 -1.71 -9.46
CA ASP A 272 17.51 -0.53 -9.52
C ASP A 272 16.13 -0.82 -8.94
N THR A 273 15.70 0.02 -8.00
CA THR A 273 14.35 -0.04 -7.41
C THR A 273 13.27 0.51 -8.36
N TYR A 274 12.01 0.46 -7.92
CA TYR A 274 10.85 0.93 -8.69
C TYR A 274 10.60 2.45 -8.52
N ALA A 275 9.72 3.01 -9.35
CA ALA A 275 9.49 4.45 -9.39
C ALA A 275 8.92 5.01 -8.06
N PRO A 276 9.26 6.26 -7.67
CA PRO A 276 8.86 6.85 -6.39
C PRO A 276 7.48 7.52 -6.48
N LEU A 277 6.54 6.90 -7.19
CA LEU A 277 5.28 7.53 -7.56
C LEU A 277 4.26 7.33 -6.44
N GLY A 278 3.64 8.41 -5.97
CA GLY A 278 2.68 8.41 -4.87
C GLY A 278 1.38 7.64 -5.11
N TRP A 279 1.10 7.20 -6.34
CA TRP A 279 -0.03 6.32 -6.64
C TRP A 279 0.25 4.83 -6.34
N TYR A 280 1.48 4.48 -5.94
CA TYR A 280 1.81 3.18 -5.35
C TYR A 280 1.48 3.20 -3.87
N GLY A 281 0.90 2.13 -3.33
CA GLY A 281 0.37 2.12 -1.96
C GLY A 281 1.39 2.50 -0.89
N THR A 282 2.60 1.95 -0.95
CA THR A 282 3.67 2.25 0.01
C THR A 282 4.16 3.70 -0.08
N ASN A 283 4.27 4.25 -1.28
CA ASN A 283 4.63 5.65 -1.49
C ASN A 283 3.50 6.60 -1.03
N TYR A 284 2.24 6.24 -1.28
CA TYR A 284 1.07 6.96 -0.80
C TYR A 284 1.11 7.10 0.73
N VAL A 285 1.36 6.00 1.44
CA VAL A 285 1.47 5.99 2.91
C VAL A 285 2.66 6.84 3.38
N GLY A 286 3.81 6.78 2.69
CA GLY A 286 4.95 7.65 2.97
C GLY A 286 4.64 9.15 2.83
N LEU A 287 3.84 9.54 1.82
CA LEU A 287 3.38 10.91 1.63
C LEU A 287 2.45 11.41 2.75
N ARG A 288 1.75 10.50 3.43
CA ARG A 288 0.95 10.81 4.63
C ARG A 288 1.80 10.99 5.89
N GLY A 289 3.11 10.75 5.81
CA GLY A 289 3.99 10.77 6.98
C GLY A 289 3.79 9.58 7.90
N ARG A 290 3.47 8.42 7.32
CA ARG A 290 3.38 7.13 8.01
C ARG A 290 4.44 6.18 7.47
N MET A 291 4.69 5.09 8.18
CA MET A 291 5.64 4.07 7.77
C MET A 291 4.98 3.08 6.81
N ALA A 292 5.72 2.58 5.83
CA ALA A 292 5.24 1.50 4.97
C ALA A 292 6.38 0.53 4.61
N ILE A 293 6.03 -0.72 4.36
CA ILE A 293 6.95 -1.74 3.86
C ILE A 293 6.26 -2.45 2.70
N LEU A 294 6.90 -2.43 1.54
CA LEU A 294 6.62 -3.36 0.45
C LEU A 294 7.38 -4.64 0.73
N SER A 295 6.69 -5.78 0.74
CA SER A 295 7.29 -7.12 0.79
C SER A 295 7.16 -7.76 -0.59
N GLU A 296 8.22 -8.35 -1.10
CA GLU A 296 8.29 -8.93 -2.44
C GLU A 296 8.95 -10.31 -2.35
N ALA A 297 8.14 -11.34 -2.09
CA ALA A 297 8.62 -12.72 -2.01
C ALA A 297 9.23 -13.16 -3.34
N TYR A 298 10.25 -14.03 -3.30
CA TYR A 298 10.95 -14.48 -4.50
C TYR A 298 10.10 -15.44 -5.33
N SER A 299 9.70 -15.00 -6.53
CA SER A 299 8.80 -15.73 -7.42
C SER A 299 9.23 -17.13 -7.80
N HIS A 300 10.54 -17.44 -7.82
CA HIS A 300 11.00 -18.76 -8.26
C HIS A 300 11.19 -19.77 -7.12
N ALA A 301 11.06 -19.34 -5.85
CA ALA A 301 10.92 -20.28 -4.73
C ALA A 301 9.58 -21.01 -4.81
N ASP A 302 9.52 -22.24 -4.31
CA ASP A 302 8.25 -22.97 -4.24
C ASP A 302 7.25 -22.26 -3.33
N PHE A 303 5.96 -22.54 -3.53
CA PHE A 303 4.88 -21.82 -2.84
C PHE A 303 5.00 -21.90 -1.31
N LYS A 304 5.38 -23.05 -0.75
CA LYS A 304 5.55 -23.20 0.70
C LYS A 304 6.68 -22.31 1.21
N THR A 305 7.81 -22.28 0.53
CA THR A 305 8.95 -21.42 0.88
C THR A 305 8.55 -19.93 0.81
N ARG A 306 7.80 -19.51 -0.21
CA ARG A 306 7.29 -18.13 -0.31
C ARG A 306 6.38 -17.75 0.85
N VAL A 307 5.46 -18.64 1.24
CA VAL A 307 4.57 -18.41 2.40
C VAL A 307 5.39 -18.31 3.68
N GLN A 308 6.38 -19.19 3.87
CA GLN A 308 7.21 -19.22 5.08
C GLN A 308 8.02 -17.93 5.27
N VAL A 309 8.79 -17.50 4.26
CA VAL A 309 9.61 -16.28 4.39
C VAL A 309 8.74 -15.03 4.57
N THR A 310 7.58 -14.98 3.92
CA THR A 310 6.63 -13.87 4.08
C THR A 310 6.03 -13.86 5.49
N HIS A 311 5.71 -15.03 6.03
CA HIS A 311 5.23 -15.20 7.40
C HIS A 311 6.29 -14.75 8.42
N ASP A 312 7.51 -15.23 8.30
CA ASP A 312 8.58 -14.92 9.25
C ASP A 312 8.97 -13.44 9.18
N PHE A 313 8.95 -12.84 7.99
CA PHE A 313 9.12 -11.40 7.82
C PHE A 313 8.01 -10.59 8.52
N LEU A 314 6.74 -10.98 8.36
CA LEU A 314 5.61 -10.35 9.06
C LEU A 314 5.75 -10.44 10.58
N VAL A 315 6.07 -11.62 11.09
CA VAL A 315 6.26 -11.86 12.54
C VAL A 315 7.34 -10.92 13.08
N GLU A 316 8.48 -10.81 12.41
CA GLU A 316 9.56 -9.94 12.90
C GLU A 316 9.24 -8.45 12.73
N ILE A 317 8.48 -8.06 11.72
CA ILE A 317 7.92 -6.70 11.61
C ILE A 317 7.06 -6.38 12.85
N LEU A 318 6.15 -7.26 13.22
CA LEU A 318 5.26 -7.06 14.38
C LEU A 318 6.04 -7.02 15.70
N ASN A 319 7.01 -7.93 15.89
CA ASN A 319 7.90 -7.91 17.06
C ASN A 319 8.66 -6.59 17.15
N TYR A 320 9.26 -6.14 16.04
CA TYR A 320 10.01 -4.89 15.99
C TYR A 320 9.12 -3.69 16.30
N ALA A 321 7.94 -3.61 15.67
CA ALA A 321 6.99 -2.53 15.91
C ALA A 321 6.49 -2.49 17.36
N ALA A 322 6.23 -3.65 17.97
CA ALA A 322 5.85 -3.75 19.39
C ALA A 322 6.99 -3.35 20.34
N LEU A 323 8.25 -3.58 19.96
CA LEU A 323 9.42 -3.16 20.72
C LEU A 323 9.68 -1.64 20.61
N HIS A 324 9.45 -1.07 19.43
CA HIS A 324 9.75 0.34 19.10
C HIS A 324 8.51 1.25 19.05
N ALA A 325 7.37 0.83 19.64
CA ALA A 325 6.09 1.52 19.51
C ALA A 325 6.11 3.01 19.93
N ASP A 326 6.83 3.36 20.99
CA ASP A 326 6.92 4.74 21.47
C ASP A 326 7.71 5.64 20.50
N GLU A 327 8.76 5.09 19.88
CA GLU A 327 9.57 5.78 18.88
C GLU A 327 8.79 6.01 17.59
N ILE A 328 8.06 4.98 17.12
CA ILE A 328 7.19 5.08 15.94
C ILE A 328 6.15 6.19 16.16
N ARG A 329 5.41 6.16 17.27
CA ARG A 329 4.43 7.19 17.63
C ARG A 329 5.03 8.59 17.73
N ARG A 330 6.27 8.72 18.19
CA ARG A 330 6.98 9.99 18.27
C ARG A 330 7.30 10.55 16.87
N LEU A 331 7.79 9.70 15.98
CA LEU A 331 8.17 10.08 14.61
C LEU A 331 6.95 10.54 13.79
N GLU A 332 5.80 9.89 13.96
CA GLU A 332 4.54 10.27 13.28
C GLU A 332 4.03 11.62 13.74
N ARG A 333 3.96 11.84 15.06
CA ARG A 333 3.54 13.13 15.61
C ARG A 333 4.46 14.27 15.16
N GLU A 334 5.76 14.00 15.07
CA GLU A 334 6.71 14.98 14.57
C GLU A 334 6.52 15.25 13.07
N ALA A 335 6.26 14.22 12.26
CA ALA A 335 5.96 14.36 10.84
C ALA A 335 4.68 15.21 10.59
N ASP A 336 3.62 14.96 11.37
CA ASP A 336 2.36 15.72 11.30
C ASP A 336 2.57 17.18 11.68
N ARG A 337 3.29 17.40 12.79
CA ARG A 337 3.64 18.74 13.29
C ARG A 337 4.49 19.50 12.28
N GLN A 338 5.54 18.87 11.76
CA GLN A 338 6.43 19.44 10.76
C GLN A 338 5.63 19.89 9.54
N THR A 339 4.86 18.97 8.93
CA THR A 339 4.10 19.25 7.71
C THR A 339 3.08 20.38 7.92
N THR A 340 2.39 20.38 9.06
CA THR A 340 1.43 21.44 9.41
C THR A 340 2.11 22.80 9.54
N LEU A 341 3.27 22.87 10.19
CA LEU A 341 4.03 24.12 10.36
C LEU A 341 4.62 24.63 9.04
N GLU A 342 5.11 23.73 8.18
CA GLU A 342 5.57 24.05 6.82
C GLU A 342 4.44 24.71 6.01
N GLY A 343 3.28 24.05 5.89
CA GLY A 343 2.13 24.60 5.17
C GLY A 343 1.63 25.93 5.72
N ALA A 344 1.59 26.06 7.06
CA ALA A 344 1.23 27.30 7.75
C ALA A 344 2.22 28.45 7.52
N GLY A 345 3.43 28.17 7.01
CA GLY A 345 4.51 29.14 6.87
C GLY A 345 5.13 29.54 8.21
N LEU A 346 4.94 28.71 9.24
CA LEU A 346 5.56 28.85 10.56
C LEU A 346 6.91 28.11 10.64
N ALA A 347 7.16 27.22 9.68
CA ALA A 347 8.47 26.67 9.34
C ALA A 347 8.79 26.99 7.86
N LEU A 348 10.05 26.80 7.46
CA LEU A 348 10.46 26.95 6.06
C LEU A 348 9.67 25.97 5.19
N ARG A 349 8.98 26.49 4.18
CA ARG A 349 8.30 25.65 3.18
C ARG A 349 9.34 24.93 2.32
N PRO A 350 9.34 23.58 2.28
CA PRO A 350 10.31 22.84 1.49
C PRO A 350 10.06 23.05 -0.01
N ALA A 351 11.11 22.85 -0.80
CA ALA A 351 10.96 22.58 -2.22
C ALA A 351 10.71 21.08 -2.39
N LEU A 352 9.60 20.71 -3.01
CA LEU A 352 9.17 19.32 -3.21
C LEU A 352 9.30 18.94 -4.68
N ALA A 353 9.70 17.71 -4.94
CA ALA A 353 9.92 17.17 -6.27
C ALA A 353 8.61 17.06 -7.06
N VAL A 354 8.67 17.51 -8.31
CA VAL A 354 7.66 17.19 -9.35
C VAL A 354 8.23 16.21 -10.36
N THR A 355 9.56 16.11 -10.45
CA THR A 355 10.26 15.06 -11.19
C THR A 355 11.41 14.48 -10.36
N TYR A 356 11.70 13.20 -10.60
CA TYR A 356 12.63 12.42 -9.80
C TYR A 356 13.78 11.91 -10.66
N LYS A 357 14.91 11.59 -10.01
CA LYS A 357 16.03 10.88 -10.60
C LYS A 357 16.49 9.78 -9.65
N LEU A 358 16.80 8.62 -10.19
CA LEU A 358 17.30 7.49 -9.40
C LEU A 358 18.66 7.84 -8.77
N GLY A 359 18.80 7.54 -7.48
CA GLY A 359 19.99 7.78 -6.67
C GLY A 359 20.59 6.48 -6.14
N SER A 360 21.91 6.48 -5.98
CA SER A 360 22.67 5.32 -5.47
C SER A 360 23.08 5.52 -4.01
N ARG A 361 23.13 4.43 -3.24
CA ARG A 361 23.75 4.41 -1.91
C ARG A 361 25.18 3.87 -1.89
N GLY A 362 25.69 3.44 -3.03
CA GLY A 362 27.02 2.84 -3.15
C GLY A 362 27.00 1.51 -3.89
N VAL A 363 28.16 0.86 -3.91
CA VAL A 363 28.37 -0.43 -4.59
C VAL A 363 28.42 -1.55 -3.55
N GLU A 364 27.54 -2.53 -3.71
CA GLU A 364 27.40 -3.68 -2.80
C GLU A 364 27.45 -5.00 -3.57
N PRO A 365 27.81 -6.12 -2.91
CA PRO A 365 27.63 -7.43 -3.50
C PRO A 365 26.14 -7.78 -3.58
N VAL A 366 25.64 -7.98 -4.81
CA VAL A 366 24.28 -8.42 -5.10
C VAL A 366 24.33 -9.84 -5.65
N VAL A 367 23.61 -10.77 -5.02
CA VAL A 367 23.59 -12.18 -5.44
C VAL A 367 22.53 -12.39 -6.51
N LEU A 368 22.96 -12.74 -7.73
CA LEU A 368 22.09 -12.98 -8.89
C LEU A 368 22.23 -14.42 -9.37
N GLU A 369 21.16 -14.94 -9.97
CA GLU A 369 21.27 -16.17 -10.76
C GLU A 369 21.94 -15.83 -12.10
N VAL A 370 22.94 -16.63 -12.48
CA VAL A 370 23.62 -16.45 -13.76
C VAL A 370 22.65 -16.83 -14.88
N MET A 371 22.42 -15.89 -15.81
CA MET A 371 21.56 -16.09 -16.97
C MET A 371 22.41 -16.27 -18.22
N LYS A 372 22.03 -17.20 -19.10
CA LYS A 372 22.69 -17.42 -20.39
C LYS A 372 21.73 -17.21 -21.58
N PRO A 373 22.23 -16.75 -22.74
CA PRO A 373 21.46 -16.81 -23.97
C PRO A 373 21.08 -18.25 -24.30
N PRO A 374 19.94 -18.48 -24.98
CA PRO A 374 19.60 -19.81 -25.48
C PRO A 374 20.61 -20.23 -26.55
N ASP A 375 20.94 -21.53 -26.59
CA ASP A 375 21.87 -22.07 -27.59
C ASP A 375 21.31 -21.86 -29.00
N SER A 376 22.16 -21.53 -29.97
CA SER A 376 21.76 -21.17 -31.34
C SER A 376 20.97 -22.26 -32.10
N THR A 377 20.89 -23.47 -31.55
CA THR A 377 20.18 -24.63 -32.11
C THR A 377 18.74 -24.78 -31.61
N SER A 378 18.33 -24.08 -30.54
CA SER A 378 16.96 -24.15 -29.99
C SER A 378 16.06 -23.04 -30.55
N VAL A 379 15.84 -23.03 -31.87
CA VAL A 379 14.84 -22.16 -32.51
C VAL A 379 13.48 -22.86 -32.54
N ARG A 380 12.81 -22.93 -31.39
CA ARG A 380 11.35 -23.16 -31.33
C ARG A 380 10.77 -22.36 -30.17
N GLY A 381 10.39 -21.12 -30.45
CA GLY A 381 9.71 -20.28 -29.47
C GLY A 381 9.83 -18.78 -29.74
N ARG A 382 9.63 -18.32 -30.99
CA ARG A 382 9.29 -16.90 -31.21
C ARG A 382 7.83 -16.73 -30.81
N VAL A 383 7.58 -16.45 -29.53
CA VAL A 383 6.34 -15.79 -29.10
C VAL A 383 6.60 -14.28 -29.18
N GLY A 384 5.61 -13.54 -29.68
CA GLY A 384 5.78 -12.22 -30.30
C GLY A 384 6.56 -11.17 -29.49
N GLY A 385 7.37 -10.38 -30.20
CA GLY A 385 7.78 -9.06 -29.71
C GLY A 385 9.00 -8.95 -28.79
N GLY A 386 10.08 -9.71 -29.05
CA GLY A 386 11.42 -9.10 -29.08
C GLY A 386 12.28 -9.02 -27.80
N ARG A 387 12.32 -10.06 -26.95
CA ARG A 387 13.49 -10.37 -26.10
C ARG A 387 13.87 -11.84 -26.27
N GLN A 388 15.15 -12.15 -26.47
CA GLN A 388 15.61 -13.55 -26.41
C GLN A 388 15.31 -14.09 -25.00
N GLN A 389 14.66 -15.24 -24.91
CA GLN A 389 14.38 -15.87 -23.63
C GLN A 389 15.70 -16.37 -23.02
N LEU A 390 16.20 -15.64 -22.03
CA LEU A 390 17.39 -16.04 -21.28
C LEU A 390 17.07 -17.30 -20.47
N LEU A 391 18.02 -18.23 -20.41
CA LEU A 391 17.89 -19.46 -19.65
C LEU A 391 18.62 -19.34 -18.32
N PRO A 392 17.98 -19.66 -17.18
CA PRO A 392 18.67 -19.77 -15.90
C PRO A 392 19.69 -20.92 -15.93
N THR A 393 20.84 -20.75 -15.28
CA THR A 393 21.85 -21.82 -15.13
C THR A 393 21.76 -22.57 -13.80
N GLY A 394 21.04 -22.02 -12.80
CA GLY A 394 21.07 -22.49 -11.41
C GLY A 394 22.31 -22.06 -10.62
N GLU A 395 23.29 -21.40 -11.25
CA GLU A 395 24.48 -20.87 -10.55
C GLU A 395 24.15 -19.51 -9.93
N LEU A 396 24.35 -19.36 -8.62
CA LEU A 396 24.28 -18.06 -7.95
C LEU A 396 25.67 -17.41 -7.91
N ARG A 397 25.73 -16.13 -8.26
CA ARG A 397 26.97 -15.34 -8.26
C ARG A 397 26.76 -13.97 -7.65
N ALA A 398 27.73 -13.53 -6.84
CA ALA A 398 27.77 -12.17 -6.32
C ALA A 398 28.39 -11.20 -7.33
N TYR A 399 27.63 -10.19 -7.74
CA TYR A 399 28.06 -9.09 -8.60
C TYR A 399 28.22 -7.83 -7.76
N ARG A 400 29.33 -7.09 -7.92
CA ARG A 400 29.46 -5.77 -7.27
C ARG A 400 28.75 -4.72 -8.12
N LEU A 401 27.57 -4.31 -7.67
CA LEU A 401 26.68 -3.40 -8.42
C LEU A 401 26.39 -2.14 -7.59
N PRO A 402 26.25 -0.97 -8.24
CA PRO A 402 25.55 0.16 -7.64
C PRO A 402 24.14 -0.26 -7.20
N VAL A 403 23.81 -0.02 -5.93
CA VAL A 403 22.46 -0.23 -5.38
C VAL A 403 21.74 1.11 -5.40
N ASN A 404 20.68 1.16 -6.19
CA ASN A 404 19.88 2.34 -6.45
C ASN A 404 18.49 2.18 -5.81
N ASP A 405 18.41 2.50 -4.53
CA ASP A 405 17.25 2.27 -3.65
C ASP A 405 16.53 3.56 -3.22
N ARG A 406 16.89 4.69 -3.83
CA ARG A 406 16.39 6.02 -3.44
C ARG A 406 16.30 6.94 -4.64
N PHE A 407 15.63 8.08 -4.45
CA PHE A 407 15.48 9.11 -5.48
C PHE A 407 15.99 10.46 -4.98
N VAL A 408 16.50 11.25 -5.92
CA VAL A 408 16.88 12.64 -5.75
C VAL A 408 16.05 13.51 -6.67
N ASP A 409 15.81 14.75 -6.25
CA ASP A 409 14.95 15.66 -6.99
C ASP A 409 15.65 16.15 -8.26
N SER A 410 14.95 16.08 -9.40
CA SER A 410 15.46 16.65 -10.67
C SER A 410 14.77 17.98 -11.03
N LEU A 411 13.53 18.18 -10.58
CA LEU A 411 12.81 19.45 -10.64
C LEU A 411 11.95 19.57 -9.38
N THR A 412 12.03 20.71 -8.71
CA THR A 412 11.26 20.98 -7.50
C THR A 412 10.37 22.22 -7.64
N ARG A 413 9.35 22.30 -6.78
CA ARG A 413 8.51 23.47 -6.59
C ARG A 413 8.35 23.75 -5.09
N PRO A 414 8.30 25.03 -4.68
CA PRO A 414 8.04 25.35 -3.28
C PRO A 414 6.64 24.86 -2.90
N LEU A 415 6.51 24.26 -1.71
CA LEU A 415 5.21 23.99 -1.12
C LEU A 415 4.43 25.32 -1.03
N PRO A 416 3.21 25.44 -1.60
CA PRO A 416 2.41 26.65 -1.44
C PRO A 416 1.69 26.66 -0.09
N ALA A 417 0.99 27.75 0.27
CA ALA A 417 0.13 27.79 1.45
C ALA A 417 -1.15 26.94 1.30
N GLY A 418 -1.47 26.59 0.06
CA GLY A 418 -2.67 25.87 -0.32
C GLY A 418 -2.95 26.04 -1.81
N TYR A 419 -4.06 25.46 -2.24
CA TYR A 419 -4.53 25.49 -3.60
C TYR A 419 -5.99 25.96 -3.64
N TYR A 420 -6.31 26.81 -4.62
CA TYR A 420 -7.69 27.15 -4.95
C TYR A 420 -8.15 26.31 -6.13
N LEU A 421 -9.33 25.71 -6.00
CA LEU A 421 -10.00 24.97 -7.07
C LEU A 421 -11.31 25.68 -7.44
N PRO A 422 -11.70 25.67 -8.73
CA PRO A 422 -12.92 26.34 -9.19
C PRO A 422 -14.16 25.86 -8.43
N PRO A 423 -15.22 26.68 -8.27
CA PRO A 423 -16.45 26.28 -7.58
C PRO A 423 -17.08 24.98 -8.10
N ALA A 424 -16.91 24.69 -9.40
CA ALA A 424 -17.41 23.49 -10.07
C ALA A 424 -16.61 22.22 -9.77
N ALA A 425 -15.43 22.30 -9.13
CA ALA A 425 -14.56 21.17 -8.79
C ALA A 425 -15.06 20.29 -7.62
N GLY A 426 -16.38 20.04 -7.56
CA GLY A 426 -17.03 19.27 -6.52
C GLY A 426 -16.53 17.82 -6.44
N GLU A 427 -16.37 17.15 -7.57
CA GLU A 427 -15.86 15.76 -7.64
C GLU A 427 -14.41 15.67 -7.14
N ILE A 428 -13.56 16.60 -7.56
CA ILE A 428 -12.16 16.68 -7.09
C ILE A 428 -12.12 16.97 -5.59
N ALA A 429 -12.94 17.90 -5.10
CA ALA A 429 -13.05 18.17 -3.67
C ALA A 429 -13.56 16.96 -2.87
N ALA A 430 -14.45 16.14 -3.44
CA ALA A 430 -14.91 14.90 -2.81
C ALA A 430 -13.82 13.82 -2.79
N LEU A 431 -13.03 13.69 -3.87
CA LEU A 431 -11.88 12.80 -3.93
C LEU A 431 -10.81 13.20 -2.90
N LEU A 432 -10.51 14.49 -2.79
CA LEU A 432 -9.59 14.99 -1.75
C LEU A 432 -10.09 14.63 -0.34
N ARG A 433 -11.38 14.84 -0.04
CA ARG A 433 -11.96 14.42 1.24
C ARG A 433 -11.85 12.91 1.47
N LEU A 434 -12.01 12.09 0.43
CA LEU A 434 -11.81 10.64 0.52
C LEU A 434 -10.38 10.27 0.93
N HIS A 435 -9.38 11.06 0.56
CA HIS A 435 -8.00 10.90 1.06
C HIS A 435 -7.81 11.40 2.50
N GLY A 436 -8.84 11.90 3.17
CA GLY A 436 -8.78 12.53 4.50
C GLY A 436 -8.34 14.00 4.48
N ILE A 437 -8.29 14.64 3.31
CA ILE A 437 -7.84 16.03 3.18
C ILE A 437 -8.98 16.99 3.51
N HIS A 438 -8.70 17.94 4.40
CA HIS A 438 -9.65 19.00 4.71
C HIS A 438 -9.76 20.01 3.55
N VAL A 439 -10.98 20.16 3.03
CA VAL A 439 -11.31 21.10 1.95
C VAL A 439 -12.34 22.12 2.42
N GLN A 440 -11.93 23.39 2.43
CA GLN A 440 -12.77 24.54 2.76
C GLN A 440 -13.45 25.10 1.51
N ARG A 441 -14.56 25.82 1.72
CA ARG A 441 -15.23 26.56 0.65
C ARG A 441 -15.41 28.02 1.04
N LEU A 442 -14.97 28.94 0.17
CA LEU A 442 -15.12 30.38 0.37
C LEU A 442 -16.61 30.75 0.35
N THR A 443 -17.07 31.57 1.30
CA THR A 443 -18.48 32.01 1.33
C THR A 443 -18.72 33.34 0.61
N ALA A 444 -17.66 34.05 0.26
CA ALA A 444 -17.70 35.33 -0.43
C ALA A 444 -16.51 35.41 -1.41
N GLU A 445 -16.52 36.44 -2.25
CA GLU A 445 -15.41 36.76 -3.12
C GLU A 445 -14.13 37.08 -2.32
N TRP A 446 -12.97 36.71 -2.87
CA TRP A 446 -11.67 36.95 -2.27
C TRP A 446 -10.64 37.37 -3.32
N THR A 447 -10.01 38.53 -3.14
CA THR A 447 -8.92 38.99 -4.01
C THR A 447 -7.58 38.81 -3.31
N ASP A 448 -6.62 38.16 -3.97
CA ASP A 448 -5.26 38.01 -3.47
C ASP A 448 -4.23 37.92 -4.60
N THR A 449 -2.95 38.06 -4.26
CA THR A 449 -1.87 37.70 -5.18
C THR A 449 -1.64 36.20 -5.14
N VAL A 450 -1.85 35.54 -6.28
CA VAL A 450 -1.79 34.10 -6.44
C VAL A 450 -0.78 33.72 -7.52
N GLU A 451 -0.46 32.43 -7.62
CA GLU A 451 0.35 31.89 -8.72
C GLU A 451 -0.51 30.96 -9.57
N THR A 452 -0.52 31.17 -10.88
CA THR A 452 -1.25 30.35 -11.84
C THR A 452 -0.29 29.82 -12.89
N LEU A 453 -0.51 28.58 -13.33
CA LEU A 453 0.28 27.95 -14.39
C LEU A 453 -0.32 28.29 -15.75
N VAL A 454 0.47 28.93 -16.62
CA VAL A 454 0.20 28.98 -18.06
C VAL A 454 0.79 27.71 -18.66
N ALA A 455 -0.06 26.71 -18.87
CA ALA A 455 0.29 25.34 -19.15
C ALA A 455 0.39 25.05 -20.65
N GLN A 456 1.41 24.28 -21.05
CA GLN A 456 1.42 23.50 -22.28
C GLN A 456 1.10 22.04 -21.94
N ILE A 457 0.16 21.46 -22.66
CA ILE A 457 -0.43 20.17 -22.33
C ILE A 457 -0.29 19.23 -23.51
N SER A 458 0.13 18.01 -23.22
CA SER A 458 0.13 16.89 -24.16
C SER A 458 -0.32 15.61 -23.45
N TRP A 459 -0.63 14.56 -24.21
CA TRP A 459 -1.11 13.29 -23.67
C TRP A 459 -0.19 12.17 -24.09
N ALA A 460 -0.02 11.18 -23.21
CA ALA A 460 0.69 9.96 -23.53
C ALA A 460 -0.03 9.25 -24.71
N PRO A 461 0.71 8.75 -25.71
CA PRO A 461 0.10 8.16 -26.90
C PRO A 461 -0.57 6.81 -26.63
N ARG A 462 -0.24 6.15 -25.51
CA ARG A 462 -0.82 4.88 -25.09
C ARG A 462 -1.58 5.06 -23.80
N GLU A 463 -2.71 4.37 -23.70
CA GLU A 463 -3.46 4.28 -22.47
C GLU A 463 -2.66 3.51 -21.42
N PHE A 464 -2.80 3.96 -20.17
CA PHE A 464 -2.32 3.28 -18.99
C PHE A 464 -3.41 3.35 -17.93
N GLN A 465 -3.89 2.19 -17.47
CA GLN A 465 -4.96 2.09 -16.47
C GLN A 465 -6.26 2.80 -16.88
N GLY A 466 -6.61 2.78 -18.18
CA GLY A 466 -7.80 3.46 -18.71
C GLY A 466 -7.62 4.95 -18.99
N HIS A 467 -6.40 5.48 -18.86
CA HIS A 467 -6.11 6.92 -19.04
C HIS A 467 -5.00 7.16 -20.05
N HIS A 468 -5.21 8.14 -20.93
CA HIS A 468 -4.11 8.80 -21.63
C HIS A 468 -3.47 9.82 -20.70
N GLN A 469 -2.39 9.42 -20.02
CA GLN A 469 -1.79 10.27 -18.99
C GLN A 469 -1.39 11.66 -19.51
N VAL A 470 -1.74 12.70 -18.75
CA VAL A 470 -1.49 14.10 -19.12
C VAL A 470 -0.06 14.51 -18.77
N ILE A 471 0.64 15.15 -19.70
CA ILE A 471 1.98 15.72 -19.51
C ILE A 471 1.83 17.24 -19.56
N ILE A 472 2.19 17.89 -18.46
CA ILE A 472 2.04 19.33 -18.27
C ILE A 472 3.40 19.96 -18.06
N GLY A 473 3.73 20.94 -18.90
CA GLY A 473 4.78 21.94 -18.66
C GLY A 473 4.15 23.33 -18.62
N GLY A 474 4.94 24.37 -18.33
CA GLY A 474 4.41 25.72 -18.33
C GLY A 474 5.28 26.75 -17.65
N THR A 475 4.74 27.95 -17.58
CA THR A 475 5.33 29.06 -16.84
C THR A 475 4.36 29.52 -15.77
N TRP A 476 4.86 29.64 -14.54
CA TRP A 476 4.10 30.20 -13.43
C TRP A 476 4.05 31.73 -13.52
N VAL A 477 2.85 32.29 -13.39
CA VAL A 477 2.60 33.74 -13.38
C VAL A 477 2.05 34.13 -12.02
N THR A 478 2.68 35.14 -11.41
CA THR A 478 2.19 35.73 -10.15
C THR A 478 1.40 37.00 -10.46
N ALA A 479 0.11 37.02 -10.10
CA ALA A 479 -0.74 38.17 -10.35
C ALA A 479 -1.87 38.30 -9.30
N PRO A 480 -2.43 39.50 -9.09
CA PRO A 480 -3.69 39.67 -8.37
C PRO A 480 -4.82 38.94 -9.08
N ARG A 481 -5.62 38.18 -8.33
CA ARG A 481 -6.79 37.46 -8.84
C ARG A 481 -7.94 37.57 -7.87
N THR A 482 -9.13 37.81 -8.42
CA THR A 482 -10.40 37.75 -7.70
C THR A 482 -10.99 36.36 -7.87
N LEU A 483 -11.16 35.65 -6.75
CA LEU A 483 -11.72 34.30 -6.66
C LEU A 483 -13.17 34.41 -6.21
N PRO A 484 -14.14 33.84 -6.94
CA PRO A 484 -15.55 33.97 -6.59
C PRO A 484 -15.90 33.20 -5.32
N GLY A 485 -17.00 33.61 -4.67
CA GLY A 485 -17.64 32.79 -3.65
C GLY A 485 -17.95 31.38 -4.17
N GLY A 486 -17.77 30.37 -3.32
CA GLY A 486 -17.93 28.98 -3.69
C GLY A 486 -16.66 28.28 -4.17
N THR A 487 -15.54 29.00 -4.36
CA THR A 487 -14.21 28.45 -4.62
C THR A 487 -13.81 27.50 -3.49
N HIS A 488 -13.21 26.35 -3.83
CA HIS A 488 -12.65 25.44 -2.82
C HIS A 488 -11.23 25.88 -2.50
N PHE A 489 -10.88 25.87 -1.21
CA PHE A 489 -9.54 26.12 -0.73
C PHE A 489 -9.03 24.88 0.02
N VAL A 490 -7.90 24.37 -0.43
CA VAL A 490 -7.23 23.21 0.14
C VAL A 490 -5.92 23.69 0.76
N SER A 491 -5.88 23.82 2.07
CA SER A 491 -4.67 24.29 2.75
C SER A 491 -3.60 23.20 2.79
N THR A 492 -2.33 23.57 2.70
CA THR A 492 -1.22 22.66 3.03
C THR A 492 -0.89 22.67 4.53
N ALA A 493 -1.51 23.55 5.32
CA ALA A 493 -1.33 23.65 6.78
C ALA A 493 -2.14 22.58 7.53
N GLN A 494 -1.89 21.31 7.21
CA GLN A 494 -2.51 20.14 7.82
C GLN A 494 -1.53 18.95 7.75
N PRO A 495 -1.71 17.88 8.54
CA PRO A 495 -0.81 16.72 8.53
C PRO A 495 -0.55 16.15 7.13
N LEU A 496 -1.60 16.15 6.28
CA LEU A 496 -1.53 15.67 4.89
C LEU A 496 -1.05 16.73 3.87
N GLY A 497 -0.44 17.83 4.32
CA GLY A 497 -0.04 18.95 3.46
C GLY A 497 0.89 18.58 2.31
N ARG A 498 1.77 17.59 2.50
CA ARG A 498 2.65 17.08 1.43
C ARG A 498 1.92 16.16 0.45
N LEU A 499 0.94 15.38 0.91
CA LEU A 499 0.03 14.63 0.03
C LEU A 499 -0.83 15.59 -0.81
N VAL A 500 -1.31 16.70 -0.24
CA VAL A 500 -2.03 17.76 -0.98
C VAL A 500 -1.18 18.27 -2.15
N PHE A 501 0.11 18.55 -1.90
CA PHE A 501 1.04 18.94 -2.96
C PHE A 501 1.16 17.85 -4.04
N SER A 502 1.43 16.61 -3.66
CA SER A 502 1.59 15.51 -4.62
C SER A 502 0.33 15.23 -5.46
N LEU A 503 -0.85 15.51 -4.93
CA LEU A 503 -2.13 15.34 -5.64
C LEU A 503 -2.45 16.53 -6.57
N LEU A 504 -2.19 17.77 -6.14
CA LEU A 504 -2.70 18.97 -6.82
C LEU A 504 -1.67 19.73 -7.65
N GLU A 505 -0.38 19.44 -7.49
CA GLU A 505 0.65 20.11 -8.25
C GLU A 505 0.62 19.72 -9.74
N PRO A 506 0.28 20.64 -10.68
CA PRO A 506 -0.06 20.26 -12.05
C PRO A 506 1.09 19.61 -12.84
N GLU A 507 2.32 20.05 -12.58
CA GLU A 507 3.52 19.51 -13.25
C GLU A 507 3.96 18.15 -12.68
N GLY A 508 3.37 17.72 -11.56
CA GLY A 508 3.71 16.47 -10.88
C GLY A 508 2.95 15.25 -11.41
N ASN A 509 3.10 14.13 -10.69
CA ASN A 509 2.44 12.86 -11.01
C ASN A 509 1.11 12.69 -10.25
N GLY A 510 0.38 13.80 -10.05
CA GLY A 510 -0.85 13.88 -9.26
C GLY A 510 -2.14 13.66 -10.05
N LEU A 511 -3.24 14.25 -9.59
CA LEU A 511 -4.57 14.13 -10.22
C LEU A 511 -4.61 14.67 -11.65
N ALA A 512 -3.82 15.70 -11.95
CA ALA A 512 -3.69 16.23 -13.30
C ALA A 512 -3.14 15.18 -14.29
N ARG A 513 -2.19 14.36 -13.86
CA ARG A 513 -1.62 13.26 -14.65
C ARG A 513 -2.68 12.25 -15.08
N TRP A 514 -3.70 12.05 -14.24
CA TRP A 514 -4.83 11.15 -14.43
C TRP A 514 -6.06 11.83 -15.06
N GLY A 515 -5.90 13.03 -15.63
CA GLY A 515 -6.98 13.69 -16.37
C GLY A 515 -8.11 14.25 -15.51
N ALA A 516 -7.94 14.35 -14.18
CA ALA A 516 -8.99 14.84 -13.28
C ALA A 516 -9.46 16.28 -13.60
N PHE A 517 -8.66 17.04 -14.35
CA PHE A 517 -8.94 18.42 -14.74
C PHE A 517 -9.34 18.59 -16.21
N ASP A 518 -9.45 17.51 -17.00
CA ASP A 518 -9.64 17.58 -18.45
C ASP A 518 -10.89 18.39 -18.86
N ARG A 519 -12.00 18.23 -18.12
CA ARG A 519 -13.24 18.99 -18.33
C ARG A 519 -13.09 20.51 -18.17
N TYR A 520 -12.09 20.98 -17.41
CA TYR A 520 -11.81 22.40 -17.20
C TYR A 520 -10.87 22.98 -18.25
N LEU A 521 -10.11 22.12 -18.92
CA LEU A 521 -9.16 22.51 -19.96
C LEU A 521 -9.87 22.70 -21.32
N GLY A 522 -11.11 22.24 -21.47
CA GLY A 522 -11.92 22.42 -22.68
C GLY A 522 -11.42 21.58 -23.87
N THR A 523 -10.65 20.54 -23.60
CA THR A 523 -9.91 19.74 -24.61
C THR A 523 -10.69 18.52 -25.06
N GLU A 524 -12.00 18.63 -25.31
CA GLU A 524 -12.94 17.51 -25.51
C GLU A 524 -12.55 16.45 -26.58
N PHE A 525 -11.45 16.60 -27.34
CA PHE A 525 -11.08 15.69 -28.45
C PHE A 525 -9.58 15.35 -28.62
N GLY A 526 -8.84 15.03 -27.56
CA GLY A 526 -7.51 14.39 -27.72
C GLY A 526 -6.49 15.24 -28.51
N PRO A 527 -5.44 14.64 -29.11
CA PRO A 527 -4.13 15.26 -29.31
C PRO A 527 -4.08 16.27 -30.46
N GLY A 528 -4.78 17.40 -30.31
CA GLY A 528 -4.44 18.65 -30.95
C GLY A 528 -3.66 19.48 -29.93
N GLY A 529 -2.35 19.61 -30.11
CA GLY A 529 -1.53 20.50 -29.28
C GLY A 529 -2.14 21.90 -29.25
N GLY A 530 -2.74 22.24 -28.11
CA GLY A 530 -3.43 23.50 -27.90
C GLY A 530 -2.43 24.60 -27.54
N ALA A 531 -2.80 25.85 -27.87
CA ALA A 531 -2.13 27.03 -27.35
C ALA A 531 -2.01 26.96 -25.82
N ALA A 532 -1.06 27.71 -25.24
CA ALA A 532 -0.90 27.73 -23.80
C ALA A 532 -2.21 28.15 -23.12
N VAL A 533 -2.68 27.35 -22.17
CA VAL A 533 -3.94 27.56 -21.44
C VAL A 533 -3.65 27.82 -19.97
N GLU A 534 -4.51 28.59 -19.33
CA GLU A 534 -4.43 28.76 -17.89
C GLU A 534 -4.94 27.49 -17.18
N PHE A 535 -4.10 26.87 -16.34
CA PHE A 535 -4.49 25.67 -15.61
C PHE A 535 -5.47 26.01 -14.46
N PRO A 536 -6.52 25.21 -14.22
CA PRO A 536 -7.59 25.54 -13.27
C PRO A 536 -7.17 25.51 -11.79
N VAL A 537 -6.00 24.94 -11.47
CA VAL A 537 -5.45 24.91 -10.11
C VAL A 537 -4.58 26.14 -9.89
N VAL A 538 -4.91 26.92 -8.86
CA VAL A 538 -4.20 28.15 -8.50
C VAL A 538 -3.52 27.97 -7.16
N ARG A 539 -2.22 28.31 -7.07
CA ARG A 539 -1.49 28.26 -5.79
C ARG A 539 -1.75 29.51 -4.96
N ALA A 540 -2.02 29.28 -3.68
CA ALA A 540 -2.14 30.33 -2.68
C ALA A 540 -0.77 30.63 -2.05
N ARG A 541 -0.39 31.91 -2.01
CA ARG A 541 0.83 32.34 -1.31
C ARG A 541 0.65 32.41 0.21
N ARG A 542 -0.60 32.61 0.66
CA ARG A 542 -1.05 32.66 2.06
C ARG A 542 -2.46 32.08 2.19
N ALA A 543 -2.84 31.72 3.41
CA ALA A 543 -4.21 31.32 3.71
C ALA A 543 -5.19 32.50 3.53
N PRO A 544 -6.40 32.28 3.00
CA PRO A 544 -7.42 33.32 2.87
C PRO A 544 -7.89 33.77 4.26
N ARG A 545 -8.20 35.08 4.39
CA ARG A 545 -8.81 35.64 5.61
C ARG A 545 -10.34 35.70 5.53
N ALA A 546 -10.91 35.35 4.39
CA ALA A 546 -12.35 35.34 4.17
C ALA A 546 -13.03 34.27 5.04
N PRO A 547 -14.31 34.47 5.41
CA PRO A 547 -15.08 33.42 6.05
C PRO A 547 -15.12 32.19 5.14
N ALA A 548 -14.71 31.05 5.69
CA ALA A 548 -14.74 29.76 5.01
C ALA A 548 -15.54 28.78 5.86
N ARG A 549 -16.31 27.91 5.22
CA ARG A 549 -16.95 26.79 5.91
C ARG A 549 -16.15 25.53 5.65
N SER A 550 -15.75 24.84 6.71
CA SER A 550 -15.38 23.42 6.63
C SER A 550 -16.65 22.65 6.32
N ARG A 551 -16.67 21.93 5.19
CA ARG A 551 -17.70 20.90 4.98
C ARG A 551 -17.09 19.58 5.44
N PRO A 552 -17.76 18.85 6.36
CA PRO A 552 -17.34 17.51 6.73
C PRO A 552 -17.21 16.64 5.47
#